data_AF-A0A1E5UBW6-F1
#
_entry.id   AF-A0A1E5UBW6-F1
#
_cell.length_a   1.000
_cell.length_b   1.000
_cell.length_c   1.000
_cell.angle_alpha   90.00
_cell.angle_beta   90.00
_cell.angle_gamma   90.00
#
_symmetry.space_group_name_H-M   'P 1'
#
loop_
_entity.id
_entity.type
_entity.pdbx_description
1 polymer ?
#
loop_
_entity_poly.entity_id
_entity_poly.type
_entity_poly.pdbx_seq_one_letter_code
_entity_poly.pdbx_strand_id
1 'polypeptide(L)' 'MPYHKLKRTLALPREEEERFTFAEIEEGVYFRGHNLWLLVLSMAIASIGLNINSPAAVIGAMLISPLMG' A
#
# COMPACT_ATOMS: atom_id res chain seq x y z
N MET A 1 8.68 13.93 47.33
CA MET A 1 9.30 12.78 46.62
C MET A 1 8.34 12.27 45.52
N PRO A 2 8.55 12.63 44.24
CA PRO A 2 7.52 12.56 43.18
C PRO A 2 7.72 11.44 42.14
N TYR A 3 8.19 10.25 42.53
CA TYR A 3 8.58 9.21 41.56
C TYR A 3 7.47 8.23 41.13
N HIS A 4 6.24 8.37 41.65
CA HIS A 4 5.16 7.41 41.36
C HIS A 4 4.43 7.66 40.03
N LYS A 5 4.48 8.89 39.49
CA LYS A 5 3.77 9.24 38.25
C LYS A 5 4.48 8.79 36.97
N LEU A 6 5.78 8.50 37.00
CA LEU A 6 6.55 8.19 35.79
C LEU A 6 6.28 6.77 35.26
N LYS A 7 5.90 5.84 36.13
CA LYS A 7 5.66 4.43 35.75
C LYS A 7 4.37 4.19 34.97
N ARG A 8 3.40 5.11 35.02
CA ARG A 8 2.15 5.00 34.23
C ARG A 8 2.30 5.47 32.79
N THR A 9 3.23 6.37 32.51
CA THR A 9 3.47 6.89 31.15
C THR A 9 4.41 5.97 30.35
N LEU A 10 5.18 5.13 31.04
CA LEU A 10 6.06 4.10 30.47
C LEU A 10 5.44 2.69 30.47
N ALA A 11 4.13 2.59 30.70
CA ALA A 11 3.39 1.36 30.45
C ALA A 11 3.15 1.29 28.94
N LEU A 12 4.11 0.68 28.22
CA LEU A 12 3.92 0.28 26.83
C LEU A 12 2.65 -0.57 26.76
N PRO A 13 1.62 -0.17 25.99
CA PRO A 13 0.52 -1.08 25.69
C PRO A 13 1.14 -2.33 25.08
N ARG A 14 1.05 -3.42 25.83
CA ARG A 14 1.54 -4.71 25.41
C ARG A 14 0.63 -5.20 24.29
N GLU A 15 1.27 -5.70 23.25
CA GLU A 15 0.69 -6.62 22.27
C GLU A 15 -0.37 -5.92 21.42
N GLU A 16 0.08 -5.29 20.32
CA GLU A 16 -0.83 -4.98 19.20
C GLU A 16 -1.63 -6.24 18.94
N GLU A 17 -2.92 -6.16 19.23
CA GLU A 17 -3.81 -7.30 19.26
C GLU A 17 -3.72 -8.00 17.90
N GLU A 18 -3.48 -9.31 17.85
CA GLU A 18 -3.38 -10.06 16.59
C GLU A 18 -4.56 -9.75 15.65
N ARG A 19 -5.72 -9.39 16.21
CA ARG A 19 -6.91 -8.91 15.51
C ARG A 19 -6.71 -7.60 14.75
N PHE A 20 -5.98 -6.64 15.30
CA PHE A 20 -5.68 -5.37 14.65
C PHE A 20 -4.76 -5.61 13.46
N THR A 21 -3.69 -6.39 13.66
CA THR A 21 -2.81 -6.83 12.57
C THR A 21 -3.58 -7.62 11.52
N PHE A 22 -4.49 -8.52 11.92
CA PHE A 22 -5.30 -9.29 10.98
C PHE A 22 -6.25 -8.40 10.18
N ALA A 23 -6.90 -7.41 10.82
CA ALA A 23 -7.79 -6.48 10.16
C ALA A 23 -7.05 -5.57 9.17
N GLU A 24 -5.87 -5.07 9.53
CA GLU A 24 -5.02 -4.25 8.66
C GLU A 24 -4.52 -5.04 7.45
N ILE A 25 -4.18 -6.33 7.64
CA ILE A 25 -3.85 -7.23 6.54
C ILE A 25 -5.09 -7.52 5.68
N GLU A 26 -6.25 -7.77 6.29
CA GLU A 26 -7.49 -8.04 5.55
C GLU A 26 -7.87 -6.84 4.67
N GLU A 27 -7.83 -5.63 5.24
CA GLU A 27 -8.11 -4.37 4.55
C GLU A 27 -7.08 -4.09 3.44
N GLY A 28 -5.80 -4.40 3.69
CA GLY A 28 -4.73 -4.32 2.68
C GLY A 28 -4.84 -5.37 1.56
N VAL A 29 -5.47 -6.51 1.80
CA VAL A 29 -5.70 -7.56 0.78
C VAL A 29 -6.91 -7.22 -0.11
N TYR A 30 -7.86 -6.43 0.38
CA TYR A 30 -8.97 -5.93 -0.42
C TYR A 30 -8.56 -4.75 -1.32
N PHE A 31 -7.64 -4.96 -2.25
CA PHE A 31 -7.53 -4.14 -3.46
C PHE A 31 -8.73 -4.38 -4.40
N ARG A 32 -9.97 -4.41 -3.89
CA ARG A 32 -11.20 -4.64 -4.66
C ARG A 32 -11.72 -3.31 -5.18
N GLY A 33 -11.35 -2.96 -6.41
CA GLY A 33 -11.88 -1.76 -7.07
C GLY A 33 -11.18 -1.41 -8.38
N HIS A 34 -11.35 -0.15 -8.81
CA HIS A 34 -10.73 0.41 -10.02
C HIS A 34 -9.20 0.29 -10.01
N ASN A 35 -8.55 0.35 -8.86
CA ASN A 35 -7.09 0.32 -8.75
C ASN A 35 -6.49 -1.01 -9.26
N LEU A 36 -7.12 -2.16 -9.00
CA LEU A 36 -6.68 -3.45 -9.54
C LEU A 36 -6.87 -3.52 -11.07
N TRP A 37 -7.95 -2.95 -11.58
CA TRP A 37 -8.19 -2.85 -13.02
C TRP A 37 -7.17 -1.94 -13.71
N LEU A 38 -6.82 -0.81 -13.09
CA LEU A 38 -5.78 0.12 -13.54
C LEU A 38 -4.38 -0.54 -13.51
N LEU A 39 -4.09 -1.37 -12.51
CA LEU A 39 -2.86 -2.17 -12.46
C LEU A 39 -2.74 -3.08 -13.69
N VAL A 40 -3.80 -3.83 -14.00
CA VAL A 40 -3.82 -4.74 -15.16
C VAL A 40 -3.64 -3.96 -16.47
N LEU A 41 -4.32 -2.82 -16.62
CA LEU A 41 -4.16 -1.95 -17.79
C LEU A 41 -2.74 -1.36 -17.91
N SER A 42 -2.17 -0.89 -16.80
CA SER A 42 -0.80 -0.37 -16.78
C SER A 42 0.23 -1.43 -17.18
N MET A 43 0.08 -2.65 -16.66
CA MET A 43 0.96 -3.78 -17.01
C MET A 43 0.83 -4.18 -18.49
N ALA A 44 -0.39 -4.14 -19.05
CA ALA A 44 -0.60 -4.36 -20.48
C ALA A 44 0.05 -3.27 -21.35
N ILE A 45 -0.14 -1.99 -21.02
CA ILE A 45 0.44 -0.85 -21.75
C ILE A 45 1.97 -0.90 -21.69
N ALA A 46 2.56 -1.20 -20.53
CA ALA A 46 4.01 -1.36 -20.39
C ALA A 46 4.55 -2.52 -21.24
N SER A 47 3.85 -3.66 -21.25
CA SER A 47 4.23 -4.84 -22.04
C SER A 47 4.17 -4.55 -23.54
N ILE A 48 3.11 -3.88 -24.00
CA ILE A 48 2.98 -3.44 -25.40
C ILE A 48 4.08 -2.42 -25.73
N GLY A 49 4.32 -1.46 -24.84
CA GLY A 49 5.33 -0.41 -24.97
C GLY A 49 6.75 -0.96 -25.13
N LEU A 50 7.10 -1.98 -24.34
CA LEU A 50 8.38 -2.68 -24.49
C LEU A 50 8.46 -3.46 -25.80
N ASN A 51 7.38 -4.14 -26.21
CA ASN A 51 7.35 -4.90 -27.46
C ASN A 51 7.56 -4.00 -28.70
N ILE A 52 6.98 -2.81 -28.71
CA ILE A 52 7.15 -1.84 -29.82
C ILE A 52 8.34 -0.90 -29.64
N ASN A 53 9.20 -1.12 -28.63
CA ASN A 53 10.32 -0.25 -28.26
C ASN A 53 9.92 1.23 -28.12
N SER A 54 8.78 1.52 -27.47
CA SER A 54 8.25 2.87 -27.27
C SER A 54 8.45 3.32 -25.82
N PRO A 55 9.42 4.23 -25.54
CA PRO A 55 9.59 4.84 -24.23
C PRO A 55 8.35 5.61 -23.78
N ALA A 56 7.60 6.21 -24.71
CA ALA A 56 6.40 6.98 -24.42
C ALA A 56 5.29 6.12 -23.78
N ALA A 57 5.12 4.87 -24.23
CA ALA A 57 4.17 3.94 -23.64
C ALA A 57 4.58 3.50 -22.22
N VAL A 58 5.88 3.27 -22.01
CA VAL A 58 6.43 2.91 -20.69
C VAL A 58 6.27 4.07 -19.71
N ILE A 59 6.54 5.31 -20.12
CA ILE A 59 6.33 6.51 -19.30
C ILE A 59 4.83 6.69 -19.01
N GLY A 60 3.95 6.45 -19.99
CA GLY A 60 2.50 6.48 -19.79
C GLY A 60 2.05 5.50 -18.69
N ALA A 61 2.59 4.28 -18.67
CA ALA A 61 2.32 3.31 -17.62
C ALA A 61 2.84 3.77 -16.23
N MET A 62 4.00 4.42 -16.17
CA MET A 62 4.54 5.00 -14.92
C MET A 62 3.62 6.10 -14.35
N LEU A 63 3.02 6.92 -15.22
CA LEU A 63 2.08 8.00 -14.85
C LEU A 63 0.71 7.49 -14.35
N ILE A 64 0.38 6.21 -14.56
CA ILE A 64 -0.83 5.58 -14.01
C ILE A 64 -0.66 5.24 -12.52
N SER A 65 0.58 5.02 -12.04
CA SER A 65 0.85 4.66 -10.63
C SER A 65 0.37 5.67 -9.58
N PRO A 66 0.46 7.01 -9.75
CA PRO A 66 -0.09 7.97 -8.78
C PRO A 66 -1.62 8.00 -8.72
N LEU A 67 -2.33 7.45 -9.71
CA LEU A 67 -3.80 7.28 -9.66
C LEU A 67 -4.23 6.04 -8.84
N MET A 68 -3.28 5.17 -8.50
CA MET A 68 -3.51 3.91 -7.79
C MET A 68 -3.38 4.05 -6.26
N GLY A 69 -3.08 5.25 -5.76
CA GLY A 69 -2.98 5.61 -4.35
C GLY A 69 -4.12 6.47 -3.85
#